data_AF-A0A7W6MLL1-F1
#
_entry.id   AF-A0A7W6MLL1-F1
#
_cell.length_a   1.000
_cell.length_b   1.000
_cell.length_c   1.000
_cell.angle_alpha   90.00
_cell.angle_beta   90.00
_cell.angle_gamma   90.00
#
_symmetry.space_group_name_H-M   'P 1'
#
loop_
_entity.id
_entity.type
_entity.pdbx_description
1 polymer ?
#
loop_
_entity_poly.entity_id
_entity_poly.type
_entity_poly.pdbx_seq_one_letter_code
_entity_poly.pdbx_strand_id
1 'polypeptide(L)'
;MDRFGRWAGSTQLGRGPREFPDLGDRIEPLRRDSAVFRSSWERQSASCLDPRVVVAVALAPAPTVRAFTPKSLAGITVPVTLMVGEDDREAPMAPCAAWLNEQLPKSELHSLGRDVGHYTLLCGGTREGRDREPEIWIDAPGVDRQAVHRRAVGLALAAIMADLPAMMVR
;
A
#
# COMPACT_ATOMS: atom_id res chain seq x y z
N MET A 1 7.20 12.30 -9.91
CA MET A 1 6.67 12.87 -8.65
C MET A 1 5.76 14.07 -8.86
N ASP A 2 5.88 14.86 -9.93
CA ASP A 2 4.94 15.97 -10.16
C ASP A 2 3.46 15.56 -10.21
N ARG A 3 3.15 14.33 -10.67
CA ARG A 3 1.79 13.77 -10.62
C ARG A 3 1.27 13.63 -9.20
N PHE A 4 2.09 13.04 -8.32
CA PHE A 4 1.77 12.87 -6.91
C PHE A 4 1.61 14.23 -6.23
N GLY A 5 2.56 15.15 -6.41
CA GLY A 5 2.49 16.50 -5.85
C GLY A 5 1.26 17.28 -6.32
N ARG A 6 0.90 17.19 -7.62
CA ARG A 6 -0.33 17.82 -8.14
C ARG A 6 -1.60 17.20 -7.56
N TRP A 7 -1.63 15.89 -7.38
CA TRP A 7 -2.79 15.21 -6.81
C TRP A 7 -2.93 15.48 -5.30
N ALA A 8 -1.83 15.37 -4.56
CA ALA A 8 -1.82 15.54 -3.11
C ALA A 8 -2.00 17.00 -2.70
N GLY A 9 -1.54 17.96 -3.53
CA GLY A 9 -1.66 19.38 -3.25
C GLY A 9 -1.06 19.74 -1.89
N SER A 10 -1.82 20.48 -1.08
CA SER A 10 -1.46 20.84 0.30
C SER A 10 -2.02 19.89 1.36
N THR A 11 -2.58 18.74 0.97
CA THR A 11 -3.14 17.77 1.93
C THR A 11 -2.05 17.12 2.76
N GLN A 12 -2.41 16.60 3.93
CA GLN A 12 -1.47 15.87 4.80
C GLN A 12 -0.83 14.67 4.07
N LEU A 13 -1.56 14.01 3.17
CA LEU A 13 -1.05 12.90 2.36
C LEU A 13 0.13 13.32 1.47
N GLY A 14 0.23 14.60 1.10
CA GLY A 14 1.36 15.16 0.36
C GLY A 14 2.55 15.54 1.23
N ARG A 15 2.32 15.83 2.52
CA ARG A 15 3.38 16.20 3.48
C ARG A 15 4.09 14.99 4.06
N GLY A 16 3.40 13.87 4.18
CA GLY A 16 4.01 12.60 4.58
C GLY A 16 3.08 11.74 5.45
N PRO A 17 3.45 10.46 5.66
CA PRO A 17 2.72 9.58 6.55
C PRO A 17 2.88 10.02 8.01
N ARG A 18 2.06 9.47 8.92
CA ARG A 18 2.14 9.76 10.37
C ARG A 18 3.56 9.61 10.93
N GLU A 19 4.34 8.63 10.49
CA GLU A 19 5.69 8.36 10.98
C GLU A 19 6.72 9.42 10.56
N PHE A 20 6.47 10.08 9.42
CA PHE A 20 7.34 11.12 8.86
C PHE A 20 6.47 12.27 8.33
N PRO A 21 5.85 13.06 9.22
CA PRO A 21 4.76 13.97 8.84
C PRO A 21 5.20 15.17 8.00
N ASP A 22 6.51 15.42 7.93
CA ASP A 22 7.15 16.48 7.16
C ASP A 22 8.02 15.94 6.01
N LEU A 23 7.95 14.64 5.68
CA LEU A 23 8.80 14.00 4.66
C LEU A 23 8.79 14.72 3.32
N GLY A 24 7.61 15.16 2.86
CA GLY A 24 7.42 15.92 1.62
C GLY A 24 8.20 17.23 1.62
N ASP A 25 8.28 17.90 2.77
CA ASP A 25 9.02 19.16 2.94
C ASP A 25 10.54 18.94 2.86
N ARG A 26 11.01 17.71 3.10
CA ARG A 26 12.43 17.33 3.02
C ARG A 26 12.89 17.01 1.61
N ILE A 27 11.98 16.72 0.68
CA ILE A 27 12.34 16.27 -0.67
C ILE A 27 13.17 17.31 -1.42
N GLU A 28 12.70 18.55 -1.52
CA GLU A 28 13.41 19.58 -2.30
C GLU A 28 14.78 19.96 -1.71
N PRO A 29 14.91 20.19 -0.39
CA PRO A 29 16.23 20.36 0.24
C PRO A 29 17.17 19.19 -0.04
N LEU A 30 16.70 17.93 0.06
CA LEU A 30 17.52 16.76 -0.22
C LEU A 30 17.92 16.66 -1.70
N ARG A 31 17.02 17.02 -2.63
CA ARG A 31 17.36 17.11 -4.06
C ARG A 31 18.38 18.20 -4.33
N ARG A 32 18.36 19.33 -3.63
CA ARG A 32 19.35 20.38 -3.83
C ARG A 32 20.71 20.01 -3.24
N ASP A 33 20.71 19.52 -1.99
CA ASP A 33 21.89 19.51 -1.14
C ASP A 33 22.55 18.12 -1.01
N SER A 34 21.87 17.03 -1.40
CA SER A 34 22.40 15.66 -1.32
C SER A 34 22.59 15.02 -2.69
N ALA A 35 23.85 14.80 -3.07
CA ALA A 35 24.19 14.07 -4.30
C ALA A 35 23.65 12.62 -4.29
N VAL A 36 23.76 11.93 -3.15
CA VAL A 36 23.26 10.55 -3.00
C VAL A 36 21.74 10.50 -3.18
N PHE A 37 21.02 11.44 -2.58
CA PHE A 37 19.56 11.52 -2.74
C PHE A 37 19.18 11.79 -4.19
N ARG A 38 19.82 12.76 -4.86
CA ARG A 38 19.59 13.04 -6.28
C ARG A 38 19.79 11.81 -7.17
N SER A 39 20.90 11.11 -7.01
CA SER A 39 21.17 9.92 -7.83
C SER A 39 20.15 8.81 -7.62
N SER A 40 19.65 8.63 -6.38
CA SER A 40 18.54 7.71 -6.12
C SER A 40 17.23 8.20 -6.77
N TRP A 41 16.92 9.49 -6.61
CA TRP A 41 15.73 10.13 -7.12
C TRP A 41 15.64 10.08 -8.66
N GLU A 42 16.74 10.20 -9.38
CA GLU A 42 16.78 10.11 -10.85
C GLU A 42 16.38 8.71 -11.34
N ARG A 43 16.64 7.66 -10.56
CA ARG A 43 16.33 6.28 -10.93
C ARG A 43 15.00 5.77 -10.38
N GLN A 44 14.22 6.57 -9.65
CA GLN A 44 12.98 6.11 -9.01
C GLN A 44 11.93 5.55 -9.99
N SER A 45 11.96 5.96 -11.27
CA SER A 45 11.06 5.44 -12.32
C SER A 45 11.69 4.36 -13.19
N ALA A 46 12.89 3.87 -12.85
CA ALA A 46 13.47 2.71 -13.51
C ALA A 46 12.56 1.49 -13.27
N SER A 47 12.41 0.66 -14.30
CA SER A 47 11.61 -0.56 -14.18
C SER A 47 12.23 -1.51 -13.17
N CYS A 48 11.41 -1.98 -12.23
CA CYS A 48 11.73 -3.10 -11.34
C CYS A 48 11.04 -4.41 -11.75
N LEU A 49 10.55 -4.48 -13.00
CA LEU A 49 9.86 -5.66 -13.52
C LEU A 49 10.77 -6.90 -13.43
N ASP A 50 10.28 -7.93 -12.73
CA ASP A 50 10.86 -9.26 -12.73
C ASP A 50 9.84 -10.22 -13.36
N PRO A 51 10.15 -10.85 -14.51
CA PRO A 51 9.21 -11.73 -15.22
C PRO A 51 8.87 -13.00 -14.43
N ARG A 52 9.57 -13.28 -13.33
CA ARG A 52 9.27 -14.42 -12.44
C ARG A 52 8.13 -14.13 -11.47
N VAL A 53 7.78 -12.85 -11.27
CA VAL A 53 6.61 -12.46 -10.48
C VAL A 53 5.38 -12.59 -11.36
N VAL A 54 4.54 -13.58 -11.06
CA VAL A 54 3.36 -13.94 -11.87
C VAL A 54 2.03 -13.45 -11.26
N VAL A 55 2.03 -13.08 -9.98
CA VAL A 55 0.87 -12.58 -9.23
C VAL A 55 1.35 -11.60 -8.17
N ALA A 56 0.53 -10.59 -7.85
CA ALA A 56 0.82 -9.65 -6.78
C ALA A 56 -0.37 -9.54 -5.81
N VAL A 57 -0.06 -9.43 -4.51
CA VAL A 57 -1.03 -9.13 -3.47
C VAL A 57 -0.54 -7.87 -2.76
N ALA A 58 -1.33 -6.79 -2.79
CA ALA A 58 -0.99 -5.54 -2.14
C ALA A 58 -1.97 -5.22 -1.00
N LEU A 59 -1.42 -4.99 0.18
CA LEU A 59 -2.16 -4.64 1.40
C LEU A 59 -2.02 -3.14 1.65
N ALA A 60 -3.15 -2.45 1.81
CA ALA A 60 -3.25 -1.01 2.06
C ALA A 60 -2.27 -0.17 1.20
N PRO A 61 -2.37 -0.25 -0.14
CA PRO A 61 -1.45 0.46 -1.01
C PRO A 61 -1.49 1.97 -0.70
N ALA A 62 -0.32 2.56 -0.41
CA ALA A 62 -0.20 3.92 0.11
C ALA A 62 -0.58 5.01 -0.92
N PRO A 63 -0.82 6.26 -0.50
CA PRO A 63 -1.18 7.38 -1.39
C PRO A 63 -0.22 7.59 -2.57
N THR A 64 1.04 7.18 -2.43
CA THR A 64 2.06 7.25 -3.47
C THR A 64 1.72 6.48 -4.75
N VAL A 65 0.70 5.61 -4.76
CA VAL A 65 0.15 5.03 -6.00
C VAL A 65 -0.24 6.08 -7.03
N ARG A 66 -0.58 7.29 -6.58
CA ARG A 66 -0.88 8.45 -7.43
C ARG A 66 0.34 9.02 -8.18
N ALA A 67 1.54 8.55 -7.87
CA ALA A 67 2.75 8.88 -8.63
C ALA A 67 2.85 8.10 -9.95
N PHE A 68 2.18 6.94 -10.05
CA PHE A 68 2.28 6.09 -11.24
C PHE A 68 1.68 6.75 -12.47
N THR A 69 2.20 6.37 -13.64
CA THR A 69 1.70 6.82 -14.94
C THR A 69 0.69 5.81 -15.50
N PRO A 70 -0.28 6.24 -16.33
CA PRO A 70 -1.16 5.28 -17.01
C PRO A 70 -0.40 4.20 -17.79
N LYS A 71 0.70 4.58 -18.47
CA LYS A 71 1.55 3.63 -19.20
C LYS A 71 2.22 2.60 -18.28
N SER A 72 2.71 3.01 -17.11
CA SER A 72 3.33 2.07 -16.17
C SER A 72 2.30 1.13 -15.53
N LEU A 73 1.09 1.62 -15.23
CA LEU A 73 0.01 0.80 -14.68
C LEU A 73 -0.53 -0.20 -15.72
N ALA A 74 -0.69 0.22 -16.98
CA ALA A 74 -1.07 -0.67 -18.07
C ALA A 74 -0.03 -1.78 -18.35
N GLY A 75 1.24 -1.56 -17.95
CA GLY A 75 2.31 -2.55 -18.03
C GLY A 75 2.26 -3.63 -16.95
N ILE A 76 1.41 -3.48 -15.92
CA ILE A 76 1.20 -4.51 -14.89
C ILE A 76 0.14 -5.49 -15.41
N THR A 77 0.60 -6.52 -16.13
CA THR A 77 -0.29 -7.48 -16.81
C THR A 77 -0.57 -8.76 -16.01
N VAL A 78 0.08 -8.92 -14.86
CA VAL A 78 -0.15 -10.00 -13.89
C VAL A 78 -1.41 -9.71 -13.07
N PRO A 79 -2.12 -10.73 -12.55
CA PRO A 79 -3.21 -10.52 -11.61
C PRO A 79 -2.74 -9.79 -10.34
N VAL A 80 -3.53 -8.82 -9.88
CA VAL A 80 -3.26 -8.06 -8.66
C VAL A 80 -4.45 -8.11 -7.71
N THR A 81 -4.26 -8.66 -6.51
CA THR A 81 -5.25 -8.60 -5.44
C THR A 81 -4.93 -7.45 -4.50
N LEU A 82 -5.86 -6.52 -4.34
CA LEU A 82 -5.77 -5.37 -3.47
C LEU A 82 -6.62 -5.61 -2.22
N MET A 83 -6.08 -5.37 -1.04
CA MET A 83 -6.80 -5.50 0.24
C MET A 83 -6.63 -4.24 1.06
N VAL A 84 -7.70 -3.74 1.68
CA VAL A 84 -7.66 -2.51 2.49
C VAL A 84 -8.78 -2.52 3.54
N GLY A 85 -8.54 -1.89 4.68
CA GLY A 85 -9.62 -1.58 5.64
C GLY A 85 -10.39 -0.32 5.22
N GLU A 86 -11.70 -0.26 5.46
CA GLU A 86 -12.49 0.90 5.00
C GLU A 86 -12.26 2.16 5.84
N ASP A 87 -11.86 2.03 7.11
CA ASP A 87 -11.45 3.16 8.00
C ASP A 87 -9.92 3.33 8.03
N ASP A 88 -9.22 2.90 6.97
CA ASP A 88 -7.81 3.23 6.78
C ASP A 88 -7.65 4.75 6.56
N ARG A 89 -6.96 5.42 7.49
CA ARG A 89 -6.72 6.87 7.43
C ARG A 89 -5.35 7.24 6.87
N GLU A 90 -4.41 6.29 6.84
CA GLU A 90 -3.05 6.51 6.32
C GLU A 90 -3.01 6.26 4.81
N ALA A 91 -3.77 5.28 4.34
CA ALA A 91 -3.96 4.92 2.94
C ALA A 91 -5.46 4.78 2.62
N PRO A 92 -6.22 5.90 2.57
CA PRO A 92 -7.68 5.81 2.48
C PRO A 92 -8.15 5.09 1.22
N MET A 93 -9.12 4.20 1.38
CA MET A 93 -9.54 3.23 0.35
C MET A 93 -9.85 3.90 -0.99
N ALA A 94 -10.72 4.92 -1.00
CA ALA A 94 -11.14 5.61 -2.23
C ALA A 94 -9.95 6.28 -2.97
N PRO A 95 -9.16 7.16 -2.34
CA PRO A 95 -8.02 7.78 -3.00
C PRO A 95 -6.84 6.83 -3.23
N CYS A 96 -6.82 5.61 -2.70
CA CYS A 96 -5.67 4.71 -2.86
C CYS A 96 -6.09 3.42 -3.57
N ALA A 97 -6.48 2.39 -2.82
CA ALA A 97 -6.74 1.05 -3.35
C ALA A 97 -7.85 1.00 -4.40
N ALA A 98 -8.95 1.73 -4.21
CA ALA A 98 -10.06 1.75 -5.16
C ALA A 98 -9.66 2.38 -6.49
N TRP A 99 -9.01 3.55 -6.45
CA TRP A 99 -8.49 4.14 -7.67
C TRP A 99 -7.45 3.25 -8.35
N LEU A 100 -6.53 2.63 -7.59
CA LEU A 100 -5.54 1.74 -8.19
C LEU A 100 -6.22 0.56 -8.90
N ASN A 101 -7.26 0.01 -8.28
CA ASN A 101 -8.09 -1.04 -8.89
C ASN A 101 -8.71 -0.60 -10.22
N GLU A 102 -9.19 0.64 -10.32
CA GLU A 102 -9.75 1.19 -11.57
C GLU A 102 -8.69 1.38 -12.67
N GLN A 103 -7.42 1.58 -12.30
CA GLN A 103 -6.35 1.81 -13.26
C GLN A 103 -5.65 0.53 -13.73
N LEU A 104 -5.70 -0.55 -12.94
CA LEU A 104 -5.03 -1.80 -13.26
C LEU A 104 -5.88 -2.64 -14.23
N PRO A 105 -5.26 -3.28 -15.24
CA PRO A 105 -6.02 -4.04 -16.23
C PRO A 105 -6.56 -5.37 -15.68
N LYS A 106 -5.95 -5.91 -14.61
CA LYS A 106 -6.30 -7.20 -14.01
C LYS A 106 -6.17 -7.12 -12.49
N SER A 107 -7.16 -6.56 -11.83
CA SER A 107 -7.16 -6.49 -10.37
C SER A 107 -8.51 -6.76 -9.74
N GLU A 108 -8.46 -7.21 -8.49
CA GLU A 108 -9.61 -7.36 -7.61
C GLU A 108 -9.35 -6.61 -6.30
N LEU A 109 -10.37 -5.93 -5.79
CA LEU A 109 -10.30 -5.19 -4.53
C LEU A 109 -11.19 -5.82 -3.48
N HIS A 110 -10.62 -6.10 -2.31
CA HIS A 110 -11.34 -6.62 -1.15
C HIS A 110 -11.25 -5.63 0.03
N SER A 111 -12.42 -5.22 0.52
CA SER A 111 -12.52 -4.60 1.85
C SER A 111 -12.22 -5.64 2.92
N LEU A 112 -11.41 -5.31 3.92
CA LEU A 112 -11.13 -6.14 5.10
C LEU A 112 -12.11 -5.92 6.26
N GLY A 113 -12.97 -4.90 6.16
CA GLY A 113 -14.01 -4.57 7.14
C GLY A 113 -14.21 -3.06 7.26
N ARG A 114 -15.40 -2.66 7.71
CA ARG A 114 -15.79 -1.24 7.82
C ARG A 114 -14.89 -0.45 8.78
N ASP A 115 -14.66 -1.00 9.97
CA ASP A 115 -13.92 -0.32 11.03
C ASP A 115 -12.43 -0.72 11.08
N VAL A 116 -11.94 -1.43 10.05
CA VAL A 116 -10.54 -1.86 9.98
C VAL A 116 -9.68 -0.67 9.54
N GLY A 117 -8.71 -0.30 10.38
CA GLY A 117 -7.75 0.76 10.10
C GLY A 117 -6.43 0.25 9.52
N HIS A 118 -5.52 1.17 9.19
CA HIS A 118 -4.22 0.87 8.58
C HIS A 118 -3.39 -0.10 9.44
N TYR A 119 -3.23 0.25 10.72
CA TYR A 119 -2.34 -0.46 11.63
C TYR A 119 -2.89 -1.78 12.14
N THR A 120 -4.17 -2.09 11.88
CA THR A 120 -4.72 -3.42 12.09
C THR A 120 -4.00 -4.47 11.23
N LEU A 121 -3.37 -4.07 10.12
CA LEU A 121 -2.59 -4.96 9.25
C LEU A 121 -1.18 -5.28 9.79
N LEU A 122 -0.73 -4.56 10.82
CA LEU A 122 0.50 -4.91 11.53
C LEU A 122 0.29 -6.13 12.44
N CYS A 123 1.39 -6.78 12.83
CA CYS A 123 1.37 -7.82 13.85
C CYS A 123 0.73 -7.31 15.16
N GLY A 124 0.32 -8.24 16.03
CA GLY A 124 -0.20 -7.85 17.35
C GLY A 124 0.85 -7.09 18.15
N GLY A 125 0.45 -5.96 18.77
CA GLY A 125 1.37 -5.15 19.56
C GLY A 125 1.87 -5.86 20.81
N THR A 126 3.08 -5.51 21.25
CA THR A 126 3.55 -5.88 22.59
C THR A 126 2.78 -5.08 23.66
N ARG A 127 2.98 -5.42 24.93
CA ARG A 127 2.43 -4.62 26.02
C ARG A 127 2.96 -3.18 25.96
N GLU A 128 4.27 -3.03 25.78
CA GLU A 128 4.95 -1.75 25.69
C GLU A 128 4.46 -0.93 24.49
N GLY A 129 4.18 -1.58 23.36
CA GLY A 129 3.58 -0.94 22.20
C GLY A 129 2.21 -0.34 22.54
N ARG A 130 1.31 -1.15 23.09
CA ARG A 130 -0.04 -0.69 23.49
C ARG A 130 -0.01 0.44 24.53
N ASP A 131 0.95 0.41 25.45
CA ASP A 131 1.06 1.43 26.50
C ASP A 131 1.62 2.76 25.95
N ARG A 132 2.49 2.73 24.94
CA ARG A 132 3.19 3.93 24.42
C ARG A 132 2.52 4.55 23.20
N GLU A 133 1.98 3.73 22.31
CA GLU A 133 1.43 4.12 21.01
C GLU A 133 0.08 3.40 20.78
N PRO A 134 -0.90 3.56 21.68
CA PRO A 134 -2.16 2.83 21.64
C PRO A 134 -2.89 2.94 20.30
N GLU A 135 -2.75 4.04 19.58
CA GLU A 135 -3.36 4.28 18.27
C GLU A 135 -2.85 3.36 17.14
N ILE A 136 -1.68 2.73 17.30
CA ILE A 136 -1.14 1.73 16.35
C ILE A 136 -1.60 0.32 16.74
N TRP A 137 -1.67 0.06 18.05
CA TRP A 137 -1.71 -1.29 18.59
C TRP A 137 -3.05 -1.70 19.21
N ILE A 138 -3.95 -0.74 19.43
CA ILE A 138 -5.31 -0.95 19.90
C ILE A 138 -6.26 -0.65 18.74
N ASP A 139 -6.92 -1.70 18.25
CA ASP A 139 -7.88 -1.59 17.16
C ASP A 139 -9.20 -0.94 17.63
N ALA A 140 -10.00 -0.47 16.67
CA ALA A 140 -11.31 0.09 16.96
C ALA A 140 -12.23 -0.93 17.68
N PRO A 141 -13.19 -0.48 18.51
CA PRO A 141 -14.12 -1.39 19.18
C PRO A 141 -14.82 -2.33 18.20
N GLY A 142 -14.78 -3.64 18.49
CA GLY A 142 -15.38 -4.67 17.63
C GLY A 142 -14.46 -5.23 16.54
N VAL A 143 -13.28 -4.64 16.32
CA VAL A 143 -12.29 -5.19 15.38
C VAL A 143 -11.49 -6.31 16.05
N ASP A 144 -11.63 -7.53 15.53
CA ASP A 144 -10.74 -8.65 15.86
C ASP A 144 -9.59 -8.71 14.83
N ARG A 145 -8.40 -8.23 15.24
CA ARG A 145 -7.18 -8.24 14.41
C ARG A 145 -6.85 -9.63 13.86
N GLN A 146 -7.01 -10.68 14.66
CA GLN A 146 -6.68 -12.04 14.23
C GLN A 146 -7.68 -12.57 13.20
N ALA A 147 -8.95 -12.20 13.31
CA ALA A 147 -9.94 -12.48 12.27
C ALA A 147 -9.62 -11.72 10.97
N VAL A 148 -9.25 -10.45 11.05
CA VAL A 148 -8.82 -9.64 9.89
C VAL A 148 -7.60 -10.28 9.21
N HIS A 149 -6.58 -10.68 9.98
CA HIS A 149 -5.39 -11.34 9.45
C HIS A 149 -5.71 -12.67 8.79
N ARG A 150 -6.52 -13.53 9.42
CA ARG A 150 -6.95 -14.81 8.82
C ARG A 150 -7.67 -14.58 7.49
N ARG A 151 -8.52 -13.56 7.41
CA ARG A 151 -9.20 -13.20 6.16
C ARG A 151 -8.21 -12.74 5.09
N ALA A 152 -7.27 -11.85 5.44
CA ALA A 152 -6.25 -11.38 4.51
C ALA A 152 -5.35 -12.52 4.00
N VAL A 153 -4.95 -13.43 4.89
CA VAL A 153 -4.19 -14.65 4.52
C VAL A 153 -4.99 -15.54 3.57
N GLY A 154 -6.27 -15.77 3.85
CA GLY A 154 -7.13 -16.57 2.97
C GLY A 154 -7.25 -15.99 1.56
N LEU A 155 -7.44 -14.67 1.45
CA LEU A 155 -7.47 -13.97 0.16
C LEU A 155 -6.12 -14.05 -0.57
N ALA A 156 -5.01 -13.84 0.14
CA ALA A 156 -3.68 -13.92 -0.43
C ALA A 156 -3.36 -15.34 -0.95
N LEU A 157 -3.68 -16.37 -0.18
CA LEU A 157 -3.50 -17.76 -0.59
C LEU A 157 -4.36 -18.10 -1.80
N ALA A 158 -5.64 -17.68 -1.82
CA ALA A 158 -6.51 -17.89 -2.96
C ALA A 158 -5.95 -17.23 -4.23
N ALA A 159 -5.47 -15.99 -4.14
CA ALA A 159 -4.87 -15.28 -5.26
C ALA A 159 -3.61 -15.97 -5.80
N ILE A 160 -2.72 -16.42 -4.90
CA ILE A 160 -1.48 -17.12 -5.28
C ILE A 160 -1.78 -18.48 -5.89
N MET A 161 -2.77 -19.20 -5.35
CA MET A 161 -3.11 -20.56 -5.81
C MET A 161 -3.90 -20.56 -7.12
N ALA A 162 -4.65 -19.50 -7.44
CA ALA A 162 -5.41 -19.40 -8.69
C ALA A 162 -4.51 -19.41 -9.94
N ASP A 163 -3.26 -18.97 -9.81
CA ASP A 163 -2.29 -18.88 -10.92
C ASP A 163 -1.21 -19.98 -10.87
N LEU A 164 -1.22 -20.84 -9.84
CA LEU A 164 -0.39 -22.04 -9.83
C LEU A 164 -0.92 -23.01 -10.89
N PRO A 165 -0.11 -23.41 -11.89
CA PRO A 165 -0.53 -24.48 -12.80
C PRO A 165 -0.88 -25.72 -11.97
N ALA A 166 -1.89 -26.47 -12.41
CA ALA A 166 -2.40 -27.69 -11.74
C ALA A 166 -1.36 -28.84 -11.58
N MET A 167 -0.07 -28.56 -11.76
CA MET A 167 1.04 -29.49 -11.87
C MET A 167 1.90 -29.63 -10.60
N MET A 168 1.39 -29.21 -9.43
CA MET A 168 2.09 -29.38 -8.15
C MET A 168 1.23 -30.01 -7.04
N VAL A 169 0.18 -30.74 -7.41
CA VAL A 169 -0.49 -31.71 -6.53
C VAL A 169 -0.18 -33.11 -7.07
N ARG A 170 0.98 -33.64 -6.69
CA ARG A 170 1.29 -35.07 -6.72
C ARG A 170 1.96 -35.46 -5.41
#